data_AF-A0ABD2Q6Z7-F1
#
_entry.id   AF-A0ABD2Q6Z7-F1
#
_cell.length_a   1.000
_cell.length_b   1.000
_cell.length_c   1.000
_cell.angle_alpha   90.00
_cell.angle_beta   90.00
_cell.angle_gamma   90.00
#
_symmetry.space_group_name_H-M   'P 1'
#
loop_
_entity.id
_entity.type
_entity.pdbx_description
1 polymer ?
#
loop_
_entity_poly.entity_id
_entity_poly.type
_entity_poly.pdbx_seq_one_letter_code
_entity_poly.pdbx_strand_id
1 'polypeptide(L)'
;MSCHNDLLGQFKEKILANKEHLWQKDEETGHPRWASETQYLNIVMSILIKVSDISNESRPLDVATPWIDRLLEEFFHQSDYEKKVNLPSAPFMDRDKVTKPESQFSFITYVIMPLFLSLCELFPKLEASQTT
;
A
#
# COMPACT_ATOMS: atom_id res chain seq x y z
N MET A 1 1.85 -9.34 0.12
CA MET A 1 1.52 -8.63 1.37
C MET A 1 2.45 -8.94 2.55
N SER A 2 3.03 -10.13 2.64
CA SER A 2 3.94 -10.56 3.73
C SER A 2 5.06 -9.58 4.09
N CYS A 3 5.73 -8.98 3.11
CA CYS A 3 6.84 -8.06 3.33
C CYS A 3 6.41 -6.58 3.45
N HIS A 4 5.11 -6.29 3.66
CA HIS A 4 4.61 -4.91 3.69
C HIS A 4 5.34 -4.04 4.72
N ASN A 5 5.42 -4.52 5.96
CA ASN A 5 6.03 -3.78 7.06
C ASN A 5 7.54 -3.64 6.89
N ASP A 6 8.22 -4.69 6.43
CA ASP A 6 9.66 -4.65 6.20
C ASP A 6 10.03 -3.65 5.10
N LEU A 7 9.25 -3.62 4.01
CA LEU A 7 9.48 -2.68 2.93
C LEU A 7 9.19 -1.24 3.37
N LEU A 8 8.08 -1.02 4.09
CA LEU A 8 7.75 0.30 4.64
C LEU A 8 8.81 0.77 5.66
N GLY A 9 9.32 -0.14 6.50
CA GLY A 9 10.40 0.12 7.45
C GLY A 9 11.68 0.53 6.73
N GLN A 10 12.11 -0.24 5.73
CA GLN A 10 13.28 0.11 4.91
C GLN A 10 13.12 1.46 4.21
N PHE A 11 11.93 1.77 3.69
CA PHE A 11 11.65 3.07 3.08
C PHE A 11 11.78 4.20 4.11
N LYS A 12 11.20 4.06 5.29
CA LYS A 12 11.31 5.06 6.37
C LYS A 12 12.76 5.27 6.82
N GLU A 13 13.47 4.19 7.11
CA GLU A 13 14.82 4.23 7.69
C GLU A 13 15.89 4.66 6.68
N LYS A 14 15.80 4.20 5.44
CA LYS A 14 16.85 4.44 4.43
C LYS A 14 16.54 5.65 3.57
N ILE A 15 15.26 5.88 3.23
CA ILE A 15 14.85 6.97 2.34
C ILE A 15 14.43 8.20 3.14
N LEU A 16 13.36 8.09 3.93
CA LEU A 16 12.78 9.27 4.59
C LEU A 16 13.71 9.89 5.64
N ALA A 17 14.39 9.08 6.43
CA ALA A 17 15.36 9.57 7.42
C ALA A 17 16.53 10.35 6.81
N ASN A 18 16.84 10.12 5.52
CA ASN A 18 17.93 10.78 4.79
C ASN A 18 17.42 11.67 3.65
N LYS A 19 16.12 12.04 3.64
CA LYS A 19 15.48 12.67 2.48
C LYS A 19 16.19 13.91 1.96
N GLU A 20 16.67 14.79 2.84
CA GLU A 20 17.37 16.03 2.46
C GLU A 20 18.65 15.74 1.66
N HIS A 21 19.42 14.74 2.08
CA HIS A 21 20.59 14.31 1.34
C HIS A 21 20.20 13.64 0.03
N LEU A 22 19.19 12.77 0.05
CA LEU A 22 18.76 12.02 -1.12
C LEU A 22 18.10 12.86 -2.22
N TRP A 23 17.59 14.04 -1.86
CA TRP A 23 17.07 15.03 -2.80
C TRP A 23 18.14 15.94 -3.42
N GLN A 24 19.38 15.90 -2.92
CA GLN A 24 20.49 16.54 -3.60
C GLN A 24 20.70 15.91 -4.97
N LYS A 25 21.11 16.74 -5.93
CA LYS A 25 21.40 16.26 -7.28
C LYS A 25 22.72 15.53 -7.29
N ASP A 26 22.72 14.38 -7.94
CA ASP A 26 23.93 13.70 -8.38
C ASP A 26 24.62 14.52 -9.48
N GLU A 27 25.96 14.63 -9.40
CA GLU A 27 26.73 15.51 -10.29
C GLU A 27 26.82 14.97 -11.72
N GLU A 28 26.74 13.66 -11.90
CA GLU A 28 26.85 13.00 -13.20
C GLU A 28 25.51 13.01 -13.95
N THR A 29 24.42 12.66 -13.26
CA THR A 29 23.10 12.49 -13.88
C THR A 29 22.22 13.73 -13.77
N GLY A 30 22.46 14.62 -12.80
CA GLY A 30 21.60 15.74 -12.46
C GLY A 30 20.27 15.36 -11.80
N HIS A 31 20.02 14.07 -11.56
CA HIS A 31 18.85 13.55 -10.87
C HIS A 31 19.05 13.54 -9.35
N PRO A 32 17.97 13.49 -8.55
CA PRO A 32 18.09 13.21 -7.12
C PRO A 32 18.89 11.92 -6.88
N ARG A 33 19.71 11.90 -5.83
CA ARG A 33 20.50 10.71 -5.44
C ARG A 33 19.64 9.46 -5.26
N TRP A 34 18.43 9.57 -4.70
CA TRP A 34 17.54 8.41 -4.57
C TRP A 34 17.17 7.78 -5.92
N ALA A 35 17.16 8.57 -7.00
CA ALA A 35 16.84 8.09 -8.35
C ALA A 35 18.08 7.61 -9.12
N SER A 36 19.27 8.03 -8.70
CA SER A 36 20.54 7.74 -9.36
C SER A 36 21.22 6.51 -8.79
N GLU A 37 21.12 6.31 -7.47
CA GLU A 37 21.72 5.17 -6.78
C GLU A 37 20.75 3.98 -6.73
N THR A 38 21.14 2.86 -7.36
CA THR A 38 20.32 1.66 -7.52
C THR A 38 19.70 1.15 -6.22
N GLN A 39 20.43 1.22 -5.10
CA GLN A 39 19.92 0.77 -3.80
C GLN A 39 18.69 1.55 -3.33
N TYR A 40 18.67 2.87 -3.54
CA TYR A 40 17.57 3.73 -3.14
C TYR A 40 16.45 3.69 -4.17
N LEU A 41 16.81 3.67 -5.45
CA LEU A 41 15.86 3.55 -6.55
C LEU A 41 14.99 2.31 -6.37
N ASN A 42 15.59 1.16 -6.07
CA ASN A 42 14.86 -0.08 -5.87
C ASN A 42 13.87 0.00 -4.70
N ILE A 43 14.22 0.65 -3.59
CA ILE A 43 13.32 0.82 -2.44
C ILE A 43 12.16 1.74 -2.81
N VAL A 44 12.44 2.91 -3.42
CA VAL A 44 11.41 3.87 -3.83
C VAL A 44 10.47 3.25 -4.86
N MET A 45 11.00 2.57 -5.87
CA MET A 45 10.21 1.89 -6.89
C MET A 45 9.36 0.76 -6.30
N SER A 46 9.89 0.00 -5.34
CA SER A 46 9.12 -1.03 -4.65
C SER A 46 7.92 -0.45 -3.90
N ILE A 47 8.08 0.71 -3.27
CA ILE A 47 6.97 1.43 -2.62
C ILE A 47 5.97 1.95 -3.65
N LEU A 48 6.43 2.54 -4.75
CA LEU A 48 5.55 3.05 -5.81
C LEU A 48 4.70 1.93 -6.45
N ILE A 49 5.32 0.79 -6.77
CA ILE A 49 4.61 -0.39 -7.26
C ILE A 49 3.60 -0.87 -6.22
N LYS A 50 4.01 -0.92 -4.95
CA LYS A 50 3.13 -1.39 -3.87
C LYS A 50 1.93 -0.48 -3.63
N VAL A 51 2.12 0.83 -3.66
CA VAL A 51 1.05 1.83 -3.61
C VAL A 51 0.11 1.66 -4.80
N SER A 52 0.66 1.40 -5.99
CA SER A 52 -0.13 1.19 -7.21
C SER A 52 -1.03 -0.06 -7.10
N ASP A 53 -0.47 -1.16 -6.59
CA ASP A 53 -1.15 -2.47 -6.40
C ASP A 53 -2.38 -2.36 -5.50
N ILE A 54 -2.32 -1.53 -4.45
CA ILE A 54 -3.41 -1.33 -3.48
C ILE A 54 -4.15 0.01 -3.67
N SER A 55 -3.97 0.67 -4.81
CA SER A 55 -4.49 2.02 -5.04
C SER A 55 -6.01 2.11 -5.18
N ASN A 56 -6.71 0.99 -5.39
CA ASN A 56 -8.17 0.94 -5.52
C ASN A 56 -8.87 1.62 -4.34
N GLU A 57 -8.38 1.41 -3.11
CA GLU A 57 -8.97 1.96 -1.88
C GLU A 57 -8.76 3.47 -1.72
N SER A 58 -7.91 4.06 -2.57
CA SER A 58 -7.69 5.52 -2.65
C SER A 58 -8.52 6.21 -3.74
N ARG A 59 -9.31 5.44 -4.50
CA ARG A 59 -10.17 5.99 -5.57
C ARG A 59 -11.53 6.40 -5.03
N PRO A 60 -12.26 7.28 -5.74
CA PRO A 60 -13.67 7.52 -5.48
C PRO A 60 -14.48 6.22 -5.35
N LEU A 61 -15.51 6.22 -4.51
CA LEU A 61 -16.23 5.00 -4.12
C LEU A 61 -16.86 4.27 -5.30
N ASP A 62 -17.30 4.98 -6.33
CA ASP A 62 -17.83 4.40 -7.57
C ASP A 62 -16.78 3.58 -8.34
N VAL A 63 -15.51 3.97 -8.23
CA VAL A 63 -14.37 3.24 -8.80
C VAL A 63 -13.89 2.12 -7.87
N ALA A 64 -13.80 2.38 -6.56
CA ALA A 64 -13.28 1.42 -5.58
C ALA A 64 -14.24 0.25 -5.32
N THR A 65 -15.54 0.53 -5.22
CA THR A 65 -16.58 -0.44 -4.81
C THR A 65 -16.57 -1.74 -5.61
N PRO A 66 -16.52 -1.74 -6.96
CA PRO A 66 -16.47 -2.98 -7.72
C PRO A 66 -15.25 -3.85 -7.43
N TRP A 67 -14.10 -3.25 -7.07
CA TRP A 67 -12.90 -4.00 -6.70
C TRP A 67 -13.02 -4.60 -5.32
N ILE A 68 -13.58 -3.84 -4.36
CA ILE A 68 -13.84 -4.32 -3.00
C ILE A 68 -14.78 -5.52 -3.04
N ASP A 69 -15.87 -5.44 -3.82
CA ASP A 69 -16.86 -6.51 -3.91
C ASP A 69 -16.25 -7.79 -4.49
N ARG A 70 -15.44 -7.67 -5.56
CA ARG A 70 -14.73 -8.81 -6.16
C ARG A 70 -13.73 -9.45 -5.20
N LEU A 71 -12.96 -8.64 -4.46
CA LEU A 71 -11.97 -9.15 -3.52
C LEU A 71 -12.63 -9.88 -2.34
N LEU A 72 -13.70 -9.32 -1.79
CA LEU A 72 -14.46 -9.97 -0.72
C LEU A 72 -15.10 -11.27 -1.20
N GLU A 73 -15.68 -11.28 -2.41
CA GLU A 73 -16.23 -12.50 -3.00
C GLU A 73 -15.18 -13.59 -3.20
N GLU A 74 -13.98 -13.24 -3.66
CA GLU A 74 -12.84 -14.16 -3.77
C GLU A 74 -12.45 -14.75 -2.41
N PHE A 75 -12.32 -13.90 -1.38
CA PHE A 75 -12.03 -14.34 -0.02
C PHE A 75 -13.10 -15.28 0.53
N PHE A 76 -14.37 -14.93 0.35
CA PHE A 76 -15.48 -15.75 0.83
C PHE A 76 -15.51 -17.11 0.14
N HIS A 77 -15.29 -17.16 -1.17
CA HIS A 77 -15.20 -18.42 -1.91
C HIS A 77 -14.04 -19.30 -1.44
N GLN A 78 -12.87 -18.71 -1.18
CA GLN A 78 -11.74 -19.46 -0.62
C GLN A 78 -12.09 -20.04 0.76
N SER A 79 -12.63 -19.23 1.67
CA SER A 79 -13.02 -19.65 3.02
C SER A 79 -14.08 -20.75 3.01
N ASP A 80 -15.09 -20.63 2.15
CA ASP A 80 -16.13 -21.64 1.99
C ASP A 80 -15.56 -22.98 1.50
N TYR A 81 -14.62 -22.93 0.54
CA TYR A 81 -13.93 -24.11 0.06
C TYR A 81 -13.07 -24.75 1.15
N GLU A 82 -12.24 -23.96 1.85
CA GLU A 82 -11.40 -24.41 2.96
C GLU A 82 -12.24 -25.13 4.03
N LYS A 83 -13.35 -24.53 4.46
CA LYS A 83 -14.30 -25.14 5.40
C LYS A 83 -14.85 -26.47 4.88
N LYS A 84 -15.24 -26.54 3.60
CA LYS A 84 -15.81 -27.76 2.98
C LYS A 84 -14.82 -28.92 2.98
N VAL A 85 -13.53 -28.65 2.80
CA VAL A 85 -12.47 -29.68 2.81
C VAL A 85 -11.81 -29.85 4.19
N ASN A 86 -12.39 -29.30 5.24
CA ASN A 86 -11.89 -29.33 6.63
C ASN A 86 -10.49 -28.71 6.81
N LEU A 87 -10.16 -27.68 6.02
CA LEU A 87 -8.97 -26.85 6.21
C LEU A 87 -9.30 -25.63 7.10
N PRO A 88 -8.29 -25.11 7.83
CA PRO A 88 -8.46 -23.86 8.57
C PRO A 88 -8.71 -22.69 7.60
N SER A 89 -9.75 -21.89 7.87
CA SER A 89 -10.05 -20.68 7.12
C SER A 89 -9.65 -19.42 7.88
N ALA A 90 -9.13 -18.41 7.19
CA ALA A 90 -8.76 -17.15 7.82
C ALA A 90 -10.01 -16.35 8.27
N PRO A 91 -10.07 -15.79 9.49
CA PRO A 91 -11.25 -15.07 9.97
C PRO A 91 -11.67 -13.88 9.11
N PHE A 92 -10.72 -13.17 8.50
CA PHE A 92 -10.99 -12.03 7.62
C PHE A 92 -11.52 -12.42 6.23
N MET A 93 -11.59 -13.73 5.94
CA MET A 93 -12.18 -14.28 4.72
C MET A 93 -13.55 -14.91 4.98
N ASP A 94 -14.06 -14.87 6.21
CA ASP A 94 -15.31 -15.52 6.58
C ASP A 94 -16.50 -14.57 6.43
N ARG A 95 -17.40 -14.86 5.47
CA ARG A 95 -18.60 -14.04 5.19
C ARG A 95 -19.52 -13.86 6.40
N ASP A 96 -19.46 -14.79 7.36
CA ASP A 96 -20.28 -14.73 8.58
C ASP A 96 -19.66 -13.82 9.66
N LYS A 97 -18.40 -13.40 9.48
CA LYS A 97 -17.63 -12.63 10.47
C LYS A 97 -17.15 -11.28 9.96
N VAL A 98 -17.29 -11.01 8.67
CA VAL A 98 -16.73 -9.83 8.02
C VAL A 98 -17.84 -8.97 7.46
N THR A 99 -17.85 -7.70 7.86
CA THR A 99 -18.62 -6.67 7.16
C THR A 99 -17.70 -5.88 6.22
N LYS A 100 -18.23 -5.48 5.05
CA LYS A 100 -17.49 -4.67 4.08
C LYS A 100 -16.94 -3.36 4.71
N PRO A 101 -17.72 -2.57 5.49
CA PRO A 101 -17.20 -1.35 6.09
C PRO A 101 -16.06 -1.57 7.08
N GLU A 102 -16.15 -2.58 7.96
CA GLU A 102 -15.11 -2.85 8.97
C GLU A 102 -13.82 -3.37 8.34
N SER A 103 -13.94 -4.24 7.32
CA SER A 103 -12.81 -4.72 6.53
C SER A 103 -12.08 -3.56 5.88
N GLN A 104 -12.82 -2.66 5.23
CA GLN A 104 -12.30 -1.50 4.53
C GLN A 104 -11.68 -0.47 5.47
N PHE A 105 -12.36 -0.15 6.57
CA PHE A 105 -11.82 0.74 7.60
C PHE A 105 -10.47 0.22 8.11
N SER A 106 -10.40 -1.05 8.50
CA SER A 106 -9.18 -1.64 9.03
C SER A 106 -8.05 -1.65 8.00
N PHE A 107 -8.34 -2.03 6.75
CA PHE A 107 -7.33 -2.08 5.70
C PHE A 107 -6.80 -0.68 5.37
N ILE A 108 -7.68 0.32 5.26
CA ILE A 108 -7.28 1.69 4.99
C ILE A 108 -6.42 2.23 6.14
N THR A 109 -6.89 2.10 7.39
CA THR A 109 -6.21 2.66 8.55
C THR A 109 -4.86 2.03 8.80
N TYR A 110 -4.75 0.70 8.72
CA TYR A 110 -3.55 0.00 9.18
C TYR A 110 -2.57 -0.37 8.05
N VAL A 111 -3.01 -0.38 6.79
CA VAL A 111 -2.16 -0.77 5.65
C VAL A 111 -1.98 0.38 4.67
N ILE A 112 -3.06 1.00 4.21
CA ILE A 112 -3.01 2.03 3.15
C ILE A 112 -2.41 3.32 3.70
N MET A 113 -2.98 3.87 4.77
CA MET A 113 -2.58 5.19 5.29
C MET A 113 -1.09 5.27 5.65
N PRO A 114 -0.49 4.32 6.39
CA PRO A 114 0.94 4.40 6.71
C PRO A 114 1.83 4.42 5.47
N LEU A 115 1.46 3.68 4.42
CA LEU A 115 2.20 3.60 3.18
C LEU A 115 2.08 4.90 2.36
N PHE A 116 0.85 5.37 2.14
CA PHE A 116 0.59 6.58 1.34
C PHE A 116 1.15 7.84 2.01
N LEU A 117 0.97 8.00 3.33
CA LEU A 117 1.50 9.16 4.06
C LEU A 117 3.03 9.19 4.02
N SER A 118 3.68 8.03 4.14
CA SER A 118 5.15 7.94 4.00
C SER A 118 5.57 8.35 2.59
N LEU A 119 4.83 7.93 1.56
CA LEU A 119 5.12 8.33 0.17
C LEU A 119 4.93 9.84 -0.05
N CYS A 120 3.89 10.44 0.54
CA CYS A 120 3.67 11.90 0.50
C CYS A 120 4.81 12.67 1.16
N GLU A 121 5.41 12.14 2.23
CA GLU A 121 6.58 12.77 2.85
C GLU A 121 7.77 12.86 1.88
N LEU A 122 7.97 11.85 1.02
CA LEU A 122 8.98 11.91 -0.02
C LEU A 122 8.55 12.81 -1.18
N PHE A 123 7.29 12.72 -1.60
CA PHE A 123 6.72 13.48 -2.72
C PHE A 123 5.52 14.34 -2.27
N PRO A 124 5.76 15.54 -1.72
CA PRO A 124 4.68 16.38 -1.16
C PRO A 124 3.57 16.75 -2.17
N LYS A 125 3.86 16.73 -3.47
CA LYS A 125 2.88 16.95 -4.53
C LYS A 125 1.79 15.87 -4.62
N LEU A 126 1.96 14.74 -3.95
CA LEU A 126 0.96 13.68 -3.87
C LEU A 126 -0.07 13.92 -2.76
N GLU A 127 0.16 14.90 -1.88
CA GLU A 127 -0.86 15.28 -0.90
C GLU A 127 -2.12 15.74 -1.63
N ALA A 128 -3.26 15.16 -1.24
CA ALA A 128 -4.54 15.53 -1.82
C ALA A 128 -4.77 17.03 -1.60
N SER A 129 -5.02 17.75 -2.69
CA SER A 129 -5.54 19.11 -2.58
C SER A 129 -6.87 19.01 -1.87
N GLN A 130 -7.03 19.67 -0.72
CA GLN A 130 -8.32 19.76 -0.02
C GLN A 130 -9.33 20.36 -1.00
N THR A 131 -10.06 19.51 -1.70
CA THR A 131 -11.18 19.91 -2.55
C THR A 131 -12.42 19.50 -1.77
N THR A 132 -13.11 20.54 -1.32
CA THR A 132 -14.27 20.53 -0.42
C THR A 132 -15.47 19.87 -1.06
#